data_AF-A0A2N2S3F2-F1
#
_entry.id   AF-A0A2N2S3F2-F1
#
_cell.length_a   1.000
_cell.length_b   1.000
_cell.length_c   1.000
_cell.angle_alpha   90.00
_cell.angle_beta   90.00
_cell.angle_gamma   90.00
#
_symmetry.space_group_name_H-M   'P 1'
#
loop_
_entity.id
_entity.type
_entity.pdbx_description
1 polymer ?
#
loop_
_entity_poly.entity_id
_entity_poly.type
_entity_poly.pdbx_seq_one_letter_code
_entity_poly.pdbx_strand_id
1 'polypeptide(L)' 'YAEVARATGVPLVPFLLEGFADRPEFFLSDGIHPTAEAQLQVLDTVWASLKPMLGQATAKR' A
#
# COMPACT_ATOMS: atom_id res chain seq x y z
N TYR A 1 2.54 -13.23 -0.56
CA TYR A 1 1.86 -12.55 0.57
C TYR A 1 0.35 -12.82 0.63
N ALA A 2 -0.36 -12.96 -0.51
CA ALA A 2 -1.82 -13.13 -0.51
C ALA A 2 -2.32 -14.36 0.28
N GLU A 3 -1.61 -15.49 0.17
CA GLU A 3 -1.95 -16.70 0.92
C GLU A 3 -1.82 -16.51 2.43
N VAL A 4 -0.79 -15.79 2.87
CA VAL A 4 -0.58 -15.48 4.29
C VAL A 4 -1.70 -14.58 4.80
N ALA A 5 -2.07 -13.54 4.07
CA ALA A 5 -3.16 -12.64 4.47
C ALA A 5 -4.50 -13.38 4.59
N ARG A 6 -4.77 -14.31 3.66
CA ARG A 6 -5.93 -15.21 3.73
C ARG A 6 -5.87 -16.13 4.95
N ALA A 7 -4.72 -16.75 5.21
CA ALA A 7 -4.53 -17.69 6.32
C ALA A 7 -4.66 -17.03 7.71
N THR A 8 -4.29 -15.76 7.83
CA THR A 8 -4.36 -15.01 9.11
C THR A 8 -5.58 -14.11 9.23
N GLY A 9 -6.41 -14.01 8.19
CA GLY A 9 -7.61 -13.17 8.19
C GLY A 9 -7.33 -11.67 8.26
N VAL A 10 -6.16 -11.22 7.81
CA VAL A 10 -5.78 -9.80 7.82
C VAL A 10 -6.06 -9.15 6.45
N PRO A 11 -6.43 -7.85 6.43
CA PRO A 11 -6.54 -7.10 5.18
C PRO A 11 -5.21 -7.02 4.43
N LEU A 12 -5.30 -6.89 3.11
CA LEU A 12 -4.15 -6.93 2.21
C LEU A 12 -4.14 -5.74 1.25
N VAL A 13 -2.99 -5.06 1.17
CA VAL A 13 -2.63 -4.21 0.03
C VAL A 13 -1.92 -5.11 -0.99
N PRO A 14 -2.48 -5.34 -2.20
CA PRO A 14 -1.90 -6.30 -3.15
C PRO A 14 -0.50 -5.89 -3.60
N PHE A 15 -0.29 -4.63 -3.98
CA PHE A 15 1.02 -4.16 -4.40
C PHE A 15 1.22 -2.71 -3.96
N LEU A 16 2.32 -2.44 -3.25
CA LEU A 16 2.57 -1.14 -2.63
C LEU A 16 2.92 -0.05 -3.67
N LEU A 17 3.58 -0.44 -4.75
CA LEU A 17 4.12 0.48 -5.78
C LEU A 17 3.22 0.53 -7.03
N GLU A 18 1.93 0.24 -6.86
CA GLU A 18 0.95 0.17 -7.94
C GLU A 18 0.95 1.46 -8.77
N GLY A 19 1.02 1.31 -10.10
CA GLY A 19 1.01 2.42 -11.05
C GLY A 19 2.32 3.22 -11.21
N PHE A 20 3.41 2.86 -10.54
CA PHE A 20 4.71 3.52 -10.79
C PHE A 20 5.95 2.61 -10.68
N ALA A 21 5.78 1.33 -10.37
CA ALA A 21 6.90 0.40 -10.14
C ALA A 21 7.85 0.25 -11.34
N ASP A 22 7.40 0.55 -12.55
CA ASP A 22 8.15 0.46 -13.81
C ASP A 22 8.67 1.82 -14.29
N ARG A 23 8.58 2.87 -13.46
CA ARG A 23 8.96 4.25 -13.80
C ARG A 23 10.20 4.68 -13.01
N PRO A 24 11.42 4.56 -13.58
CA PRO A 24 12.68 4.81 -12.88
C PRO A 24 12.80 6.21 -12.27
N GLU A 25 12.11 7.20 -12.85
CA GLU A 25 12.08 8.58 -12.35
C GLU A 25 11.41 8.72 -10.96
N PHE A 26 10.66 7.72 -10.51
CA PHE A 26 10.06 7.68 -9.17
C PHE A 26 10.90 6.92 -8.14
N PHE A 27 12.14 6.56 -8.48
CA PHE A 27 13.08 5.91 -7.58
C PHE A 27 14.31 6.78 -7.31
N LEU A 28 14.90 6.65 -6.12
CA LEU A 28 16.20 7.20 -5.79
C LEU A 28 17.29 6.54 -6.66
N SER A 29 18.52 7.04 -6.58
CA SER A 29 19.64 6.57 -7.40
C SER A 29 19.98 5.08 -7.22
N ASP A 30 19.49 4.44 -6.15
CA ASP A 30 19.64 3.00 -5.92
C ASP A 30 18.63 2.13 -6.70
N GLY A 31 17.61 2.74 -7.32
CA GLY A 31 16.60 2.05 -8.09
C GLY A 31 15.62 1.21 -7.28
N ILE A 32 15.60 1.32 -5.94
CA ILE A 32 14.71 0.53 -5.08
C ILE A 32 13.86 1.38 -4.13
N HIS A 33 14.32 2.56 -3.73
CA HIS A 33 13.57 3.44 -2.83
C HIS A 33 12.76 4.46 -3.62
N PRO A 34 11.45 4.62 -3.36
CA PRO A 34 10.67 5.66 -4.01
C PRO A 34 11.14 7.07 -3.62
N THR A 35 11.04 8.03 -4.54
CA THR A 35 11.31 9.45 -4.25
C THR A 35 10.27 10.04 -3.29
N ALA A 36 10.48 11.29 -2.85
CA ALA A 36 9.52 12.01 -2.01
C ALA A 36 8.20 12.26 -2.75
N GLU A 37 8.26 12.55 -4.05
CA GLU A 37 7.11 12.77 -4.91
C GLU A 37 6.26 11.51 -5.07
N ALA A 38 6.91 10.34 -5.14
CA ALA A 38 6.23 9.03 -5.23
C ALA A 38 5.46 8.65 -3.95
N GLN A 39 5.77 9.27 -2.80
CA GLN A 39 5.13 8.92 -1.53
C GLN A 39 3.62 9.20 -1.51
N LEU A 40 3.14 10.20 -2.26
CA LEU A 40 1.70 10.45 -2.37
C LEU A 40 0.97 9.29 -3.06
N GLN A 41 1.60 8.67 -4.06
CA GLN A 41 1.03 7.51 -4.74
C GLN A 41 1.03 6.26 -3.85
N VAL A 42 2.05 6.11 -3.00
CA VAL A 42 2.09 5.08 -1.94
C VAL A 42 0.93 5.30 -0.94
N LEU A 43 0.71 6.54 -0.50
CA LEU A 43 -0.40 6.88 0.38
C LEU A 43 -1.74 6.50 -0.25
N ASP A 44 -2.01 6.90 -1.48
CA ASP A 44 -3.27 6.60 -2.18
C ASP A 44 -3.52 5.08 -2.28
N THR A 45 -2.46 4.32 -2.60
CA THR A 45 -2.49 2.86 -2.69
C THR A 45 -2.85 2.21 -1.35
N VAL A 46 -2.22 2.64 -0.26
CA VAL A 46 -2.50 2.13 1.09
C VAL A 46 -3.88 2.56 1.58
N TRP A 47 -4.27 3.81 1.31
CA TRP A 47 -5.51 4.41 1.81
C TRP A 47 -6.76 3.74 1.25
N ALA A 48 -6.72 3.25 0.01
CA ALA A 48 -7.79 2.48 -0.60
C ALA A 48 -8.19 1.24 0.24
N SER A 49 -7.21 0.56 0.85
CA SER A 49 -7.44 -0.58 1.73
C SER A 49 -7.68 -0.17 3.19
N LEU A 50 -6.96 0.84 3.69
CA LEU A 50 -7.00 1.23 5.11
C LEU A 50 -8.28 1.98 5.49
N LYS A 51 -8.72 2.94 4.66
CA LYS A 51 -9.85 3.84 4.98
C LYS A 51 -11.14 3.09 5.35
N PRO A 52 -11.59 2.04 4.62
CA PRO A 52 -12.80 1.29 4.98
C PRO A 52 -12.71 0.58 6.34
N MET A 53 -11.50 0.25 6.80
CA MET A 53 -11.28 -0.44 8.08
C MET A 53 -11.48 0.48 9.28
N LEU A 54 -11.20 1.78 9.12
CA LEU A 54 -11.30 2.76 10.20
C LEU A 54 -12.75 2.97 10.69
N GLY A 55 -13.75 2.74 9.81
CA GLY A 55 -15.16 2.77 10.21
C GLY A 55 -15.65 1.50 10.91
N GLN A 56 -14.99 0.36 10.68
CA GLN A 56 -15.35 -0.93 11.29
C GLN A 56 -14.75 -1.11 12.69
N ALA A 57 -13.62 -0.45 12.99
CA ALA A 57 -12.95 -0.53 14.29
C ALA A 57 -13.80 0.04 15.44
N THR A 58 -14.71 0.98 15.15
CA THR A 58 -15.60 1.59 16.16
C THR A 58 -16.83 0.72 16.47
N ALA A 59 -17.22 -0.19 15.58
CA ALA A 59 -18.42 -1.03 15.71
C ALA A 59 -18.18 -2.36 16.47
N LYS A 60 -16.94 -2.65 16.87
CA LYS A 60 -16.52 -3.90 17.53
C LYS A 60 -16.23 -3.75 19.04
N ARG A 61 -16.77 -2.72 19.70
CA ARG A 61 -16.69 -2.57 21.17
C ARG A 61 -17.95 -3.06 21.85
#